data_AF-A0A1V5CFN8-F1
#
_entry.id   AF-A0A1V5CFN8-F1
#
_cell.length_a   1.000
_cell.length_b   1.000
_cell.length_c   1.000
_cell.angle_alpha   90.00
_cell.angle_beta   90.00
_cell.angle_gamma   90.00
#
_symmetry.space_group_name_H-M   'P 1'
#
loop_
_entity.id
_entity.type
_entity.pdbx_description
1 polymer ?
#
loop_
_entity_poly.entity_id
_entity_poly.type
_entity_poly.pdbx_seq_one_letter_code
_entity_poly.pdbx_strand_id
1 'polypeptide(L)'
;MRKNTGSLLAIVASIALLVLMVYGCSNKNKESAASERQAISEQTASRVANGLEQNPASGNESHWGDKCRMHFYYIAPGQSASVTFETEVDAATAKIANEEEPTVQKKDLEALGYSVSYLGRSVDTFSLNLPVWTVSEPSFALKDNETLWYHPFGGASIDWNRNGEGTITSVPGTMGMFAVGKLTRDELSKKLGGSNTISIRGPKDSIYSLTPTQKEIPKEFHILSVTIDIRAPEENIKGGGVTHGSVLWKGKGVEFRREYDNKNNRYVISGPAKSRDCF
;
A
#
# COMPACT_ATOMS: atom_id res chain seq x y z
N MET A 1 -13.60 -10.09 61.51
CA MET A 1 -12.14 -9.88 61.62
C MET A 1 -11.47 -10.82 60.62
N ARG A 2 -10.70 -10.38 59.61
CA ARG A 2 -9.43 -9.62 59.56
C ARG A 2 -8.20 -10.55 59.57
N LYS A 3 -7.60 -10.73 58.37
CA LYS A 3 -6.25 -11.27 58.06
C LYS A 3 -5.94 -12.73 58.41
N ASN A 4 -5.56 -13.50 57.38
CA ASN A 4 -4.13 -13.71 57.13
C ASN A 4 -3.84 -13.89 55.63
N THR A 5 -2.85 -13.17 55.11
CA THR A 5 -2.35 -13.24 53.74
C THR A 5 -0.82 -13.21 53.78
N GLY A 6 -0.17 -14.02 52.92
CA GLY A 6 1.27 -13.95 52.68
C GLY A 6 2.07 -15.19 53.09
N SER A 7 2.10 -16.20 52.23
CA SER A 7 3.33 -16.93 51.87
C SER A 7 3.09 -17.76 50.60
N LEU A 8 3.03 -17.09 49.45
CA LEU A 8 2.85 -17.73 48.13
C LEU A 8 3.68 -17.00 47.05
N LEU A 9 4.84 -16.48 47.45
CA LEU A 9 5.65 -15.52 46.69
C LEU A 9 7.13 -15.96 46.65
N ALA A 10 7.38 -17.27 46.62
CA ALA A 10 8.71 -17.88 46.69
C ALA A 10 9.02 -18.90 45.57
N ILE A 11 8.08 -19.13 44.65
CA ILE A 11 8.17 -20.23 43.65
C ILE A 11 8.48 -19.72 42.22
N VAL A 12 8.31 -18.43 41.96
CA VAL A 12 8.42 -17.84 40.60
C VAL A 12 9.86 -17.41 40.23
N ALA A 13 10.80 -17.40 41.18
CA ALA A 13 12.16 -16.88 40.97
C ALA A 13 13.14 -17.84 40.26
N SER A 14 12.78 -19.11 40.08
CA SER A 14 13.75 -20.19 39.78
C SER A 14 13.83 -20.62 38.30
N ILE A 15 13.25 -19.86 37.36
CA ILE A 15 13.21 -20.20 35.92
C ILE A 15 13.83 -19.07 35.06
N ALA A 16 14.92 -18.47 35.55
CA ALA A 16 15.60 -17.32 34.93
C ALA A 16 17.09 -17.56 34.60
N LEU A 17 17.58 -18.81 34.68
CA LEU A 17 19.03 -19.09 34.75
C LEU A 17 19.44 -20.38 33.99
N LEU A 18 18.93 -20.60 32.78
CA LEU A 18 19.24 -21.83 32.02
C LEU A 18 19.27 -21.75 30.47
N VAL A 19 19.43 -20.55 29.88
CA VAL A 19 19.76 -20.41 28.43
C VAL A 19 20.83 -19.34 28.18
N LEU A 20 21.99 -19.50 28.82
CA LEU A 20 23.26 -18.90 28.41
C LEU A 20 24.33 -19.97 28.55
N MET A 21 24.93 -20.42 27.44
CA MET A 21 26.19 -21.19 27.30
C MET A 21 26.29 -21.91 25.92
N VAL A 22 26.25 -21.18 24.80
CA VAL A 22 26.81 -21.72 23.53
C VAL A 22 27.35 -20.63 22.62
N TYR A 23 28.56 -20.88 22.10
CA TYR A 23 29.27 -20.21 21.01
C TYR A 23 29.46 -18.67 21.05
N GLY A 24 30.68 -18.29 21.46
CA GLY A 24 31.43 -17.21 20.81
C GLY A 24 32.68 -17.77 20.11
N CYS A 25 32.91 -17.38 18.87
CA CYS A 25 34.19 -17.43 18.12
C CYS A 25 34.08 -16.39 16.99
N SER A 26 34.97 -15.41 16.82
CA SER A 26 36.43 -15.43 16.64
C SER A 26 36.83 -15.50 15.16
N ASN A 27 37.79 -14.65 14.77
CA ASN A 27 38.15 -14.33 13.38
C ASN A 27 38.74 -15.51 12.59
N LYS A 28 38.46 -15.54 11.27
CA LYS A 28 39.44 -15.98 10.26
C LYS A 28 39.12 -15.48 8.85
N ASN A 29 40.04 -14.70 8.28
CA ASN A 29 40.04 -14.40 6.85
C ASN A 29 40.40 -15.66 6.05
N LYS A 30 39.76 -15.85 4.90
CA LYS A 30 40.37 -16.46 3.71
C LYS A 30 39.83 -15.77 2.46
N GLU A 31 40.76 -15.28 1.65
CA GLU A 31 40.51 -14.84 0.28
C GLU A 31 40.50 -16.03 -0.68
N SER A 32 40.25 -15.74 -1.96
CA SER A 32 40.50 -16.59 -3.14
C SER A 32 39.54 -17.78 -3.36
N ALA A 33 38.97 -17.96 -4.56
CA ALA A 33 39.03 -17.13 -5.78
C ALA A 33 37.87 -17.43 -6.75
N ALA A 34 37.63 -16.48 -7.67
CA ALA A 34 37.25 -16.59 -9.10
C ALA A 34 36.20 -17.65 -9.56
N SER A 35 35.37 -17.39 -10.60
CA SER A 35 35.65 -16.53 -11.77
C SER A 35 34.38 -15.98 -12.42
N GLU A 36 34.54 -14.87 -13.17
CA GLU A 36 33.72 -14.37 -14.30
C GLU A 36 32.19 -14.15 -14.09
N ARG A 37 31.60 -13.05 -14.57
CA ARG A 37 31.96 -12.27 -15.78
C ARG A 37 31.97 -10.74 -15.56
N GLN A 38 32.89 -10.10 -16.30
CA GLN A 38 32.83 -8.70 -16.76
C GLN A 38 31.59 -8.48 -17.67
N ALA A 39 31.08 -7.27 -17.98
CA ALA A 39 31.19 -5.89 -17.48
C ALA A 39 30.06 -5.10 -18.25
N ILE A 40 30.00 -3.79 -18.52
CA ILE A 40 30.89 -2.60 -18.39
C ILE A 40 29.97 -1.38 -18.22
N SER A 41 30.28 -0.44 -17.31
CA SER A 41 29.97 0.99 -17.48
C SER A 41 30.75 1.86 -16.47
N GLU A 42 31.95 2.29 -16.85
CA GLU A 42 32.69 3.33 -16.12
C GLU A 42 32.48 4.69 -16.79
N GLN A 43 31.61 5.52 -16.22
CA GLN A 43 31.57 6.99 -16.36
C GLN A 43 30.56 7.52 -15.32
N THR A 44 30.89 8.42 -14.39
CA THR A 44 32.04 9.32 -14.30
C THR A 44 32.51 9.49 -12.86
N ALA A 45 33.79 9.23 -12.57
CA ALA A 45 34.37 9.45 -11.24
C ALA A 45 35.85 9.84 -11.30
N SER A 46 36.16 11.11 -11.61
CA SER A 46 37.42 11.73 -11.15
C SER A 46 37.41 13.27 -11.22
N ARG A 47 37.26 13.91 -10.06
CA ARG A 47 38.26 14.87 -9.58
C ARG A 47 38.26 14.90 -8.06
N VAL A 48 39.43 15.17 -7.49
CA VAL A 48 39.80 14.77 -6.13
C VAL A 48 39.84 15.96 -5.17
N ALA A 49 39.33 15.71 -3.95
CA ALA A 49 39.55 16.39 -2.67
C ALA A 49 39.93 17.88 -2.63
N ASN A 50 39.18 18.62 -1.82
CA ASN A 50 39.74 19.13 -0.56
C ASN A 50 38.67 19.10 0.53
N GLY A 51 39.08 18.94 1.78
CA GLY A 51 38.16 18.71 2.91
C GLY A 51 37.67 20.00 3.56
N LEU A 52 36.35 20.11 3.75
CA LEU A 52 35.74 20.85 4.84
C LEU A 52 34.38 20.22 5.17
N GLU A 53 33.98 20.33 6.44
CA GLU A 53 32.64 20.13 7.03
C GLU A 53 31.58 19.36 6.23
N GLN A 54 31.22 18.16 6.72
CA GLN A 54 29.95 17.51 6.38
C GLN A 54 28.76 18.28 6.99
N ASN A 55 28.37 19.37 6.34
CA ASN A 55 27.02 19.90 6.49
C ASN A 55 26.00 18.83 6.07
N PRO A 56 24.96 18.53 6.87
CA PRO A 56 23.91 17.59 6.50
C PRO A 56 22.95 18.24 5.48
N ALA A 57 23.41 18.35 4.23
CA ALA A 57 22.62 18.89 3.12
C ALA A 57 21.44 17.96 2.78
N SER A 58 20.21 18.47 2.95
CA SER A 58 18.98 18.06 2.27
C SER A 58 18.88 16.58 1.83
N GLY A 59 18.67 15.68 2.79
CA GLY A 59 18.46 14.25 2.52
C GLY A 59 17.04 13.96 2.03
N ASN A 60 16.82 13.99 0.71
CA ASN A 60 15.57 13.58 0.06
C ASN A 60 15.39 12.03 0.05
N GLU A 61 15.46 11.39 1.22
CA GLU A 61 15.45 9.92 1.33
C GLU A 61 14.24 9.39 2.11
N SER A 62 13.31 8.78 1.37
CA SER A 62 12.11 8.09 1.89
C SER A 62 12.46 6.72 2.51
N HIS A 63 13.23 6.72 3.60
CA HIS A 63 13.43 5.52 4.42
C HIS A 63 12.21 5.24 5.29
N TRP A 64 11.94 3.95 5.57
CA TRP A 64 10.82 3.41 6.39
C TRP A 64 9.43 3.30 5.75
N GLY A 65 9.27 3.58 4.45
CA GLY A 65 8.05 3.21 3.72
C GLY A 65 7.98 1.72 3.37
N ASP A 66 6.83 1.07 3.64
CA ASP A 66 6.35 0.06 2.68
C ASP A 66 6.04 0.85 1.40
N LYS A 67 6.82 0.57 0.33
CA LYS A 67 6.97 1.45 -0.84
C LYS A 67 5.65 1.88 -1.47
N CYS A 68 4.61 1.06 -1.32
CA CYS A 68 3.30 1.24 -1.93
C CYS A 68 2.20 1.71 -0.96
N ARG A 69 2.58 2.13 0.26
CA ARG A 69 1.64 2.64 1.27
C ARG A 69 1.94 4.07 1.70
N MET A 70 3.18 4.36 2.09
CA MET A 70 3.50 5.62 2.79
C MET A 70 4.94 6.08 2.57
N HIS A 71 5.10 7.34 2.19
CA HIS A 71 6.38 8.06 2.21
C HIS A 71 6.61 8.70 3.57
N PHE A 72 7.88 8.89 3.92
CA PHE A 72 8.30 9.60 5.12
C PHE A 72 9.40 10.60 4.74
N TYR A 73 9.19 11.87 5.07
CA TYR A 73 10.10 12.98 4.81
C TYR A 73 10.55 13.61 6.13
N TYR A 74 11.86 13.73 6.32
CA TYR A 74 12.45 14.22 7.57
C TYR A 74 12.95 15.66 7.41
N ILE A 75 12.30 16.61 8.07
CA ILE A 75 12.61 18.05 7.99
C ILE A 75 13.16 18.51 9.35
N ALA A 76 14.32 19.16 9.36
CA ALA A 76 14.86 19.77 10.59
C ALA A 76 14.14 21.11 10.90
N PRO A 77 14.12 21.58 12.16
CA PRO A 77 13.58 22.90 12.51
C PRO A 77 14.16 24.02 11.64
N GLY A 78 13.30 24.94 11.20
CA GLY A 78 13.63 26.08 10.34
C GLY A 78 13.94 25.76 8.88
N GLN A 79 14.07 24.48 8.50
CA GLN A 79 14.32 24.09 7.10
C GLN A 79 13.01 23.98 6.31
N SER A 80 13.14 24.09 4.99
CA SER A 80 12.08 23.72 4.03
C SER A 80 12.43 22.40 3.34
N ALA A 81 11.41 21.61 3.00
CA ALA A 81 11.53 20.51 2.06
C ALA A 81 10.37 20.54 1.05
N SER A 82 10.66 20.13 -0.18
CA SER A 82 9.64 19.83 -1.18
C SER A 82 9.33 18.34 -1.12
N VAL A 83 8.07 17.98 -0.88
CA VAL A 83 7.62 16.60 -0.68
C VAL A 83 6.57 16.23 -1.71
N THR A 84 6.60 14.98 -2.19
CA THR A 84 5.66 14.47 -3.18
C THR A 84 4.92 13.26 -2.62
N PHE A 85 3.61 13.21 -2.84
CA PHE A 85 2.76 12.11 -2.40
C PHE A 85 1.91 11.60 -3.56
N GLU A 86 1.75 10.28 -3.62
CA GLU A 86 1.14 9.58 -4.75
C GLU A 86 -0.02 8.71 -4.29
N THR A 87 -1.17 8.83 -4.95
CA THR A 87 -2.35 8.03 -4.63
C THR A 87 -3.13 7.63 -5.88
N GLU A 88 -3.71 6.43 -5.88
CA GLU A 88 -4.70 6.05 -6.87
C GLU A 88 -5.98 6.88 -6.68
N VAL A 89 -6.56 7.35 -7.78
CA VAL A 89 -7.84 8.06 -7.81
C VAL A 89 -8.73 7.52 -8.94
N ASP A 90 -10.04 7.71 -8.83
CA ASP A 90 -10.98 7.39 -9.91
C ASP A 90 -10.90 8.39 -11.08
N ALA A 91 -11.38 7.96 -12.25
CA ALA A 91 -11.34 8.74 -13.49
C ALA A 91 -12.00 10.13 -13.39
N ALA A 92 -13.05 10.27 -12.57
CA ALA A 92 -13.70 11.56 -12.35
C ALA A 92 -12.79 12.49 -11.55
N THR A 93 -12.17 11.99 -10.48
CA THR A 93 -11.21 12.73 -9.66
C THR A 93 -9.94 13.06 -10.45
N ALA A 94 -9.42 12.13 -11.25
CA ALA A 94 -8.31 12.34 -12.19
C ALA A 94 -8.60 13.47 -13.19
N LYS A 95 -9.81 13.48 -13.78
CA LYS A 95 -10.25 14.55 -14.67
C LYS A 95 -10.33 15.90 -13.94
N ILE A 96 -11.01 15.95 -12.80
CA ILE A 96 -11.17 17.18 -12.01
C ILE A 96 -9.79 17.72 -11.58
N ALA A 97 -8.85 16.86 -11.21
CA ALA A 97 -7.50 17.26 -10.87
C ALA A 97 -6.77 17.90 -12.08
N ASN A 98 -6.95 17.40 -13.30
CA ASN A 98 -6.37 18.04 -14.48
C ASN A 98 -7.00 19.41 -14.83
N GLU A 99 -8.27 19.65 -14.45
CA GLU A 99 -9.04 20.84 -14.85
C GLU A 99 -9.12 21.95 -13.79
N GLU A 100 -9.00 21.63 -12.49
CA GLU A 100 -9.26 22.54 -11.37
C GLU A 100 -8.10 22.63 -10.38
N GLU A 101 -7.97 23.76 -9.67
CA GLU A 101 -7.01 23.89 -8.55
C GLU A 101 -7.53 23.25 -7.26
N PRO A 102 -6.65 22.71 -6.39
CA PRO A 102 -7.06 22.05 -5.16
C PRO A 102 -7.44 23.02 -4.04
N THR A 103 -8.29 22.55 -3.14
CA THR A 103 -8.39 23.10 -1.79
C THR A 103 -7.24 22.56 -0.93
N VAL A 104 -6.36 23.44 -0.47
CA VAL A 104 -5.27 23.10 0.46
C VAL A 104 -5.72 23.31 1.91
N GLN A 105 -5.89 22.23 2.67
CA GLN A 105 -6.19 22.29 4.09
C GLN A 105 -4.89 22.24 4.89
N LYS A 106 -4.52 23.38 5.49
CA LYS A 106 -3.24 23.55 6.20
C LYS A 106 -3.33 24.32 7.51
N LYS A 107 -4.52 24.79 7.90
CA LYS A 107 -4.77 25.66 9.06
C LYS A 107 -4.14 25.13 10.36
N ASP A 108 -4.24 23.82 10.60
CA ASP A 108 -3.76 23.21 11.85
C ASP A 108 -2.23 23.07 11.87
N LEU A 109 -1.59 23.00 10.69
CA LEU A 109 -0.14 23.05 10.53
C LEU A 109 0.37 24.50 10.65
N GLU A 110 -0.34 25.47 10.08
CA GLU A 110 -0.03 26.90 10.22
C GLU A 110 -0.20 27.38 11.68
N ALA A 111 -1.17 26.84 12.42
CA ALA A 111 -1.31 27.03 13.86
C ALA A 111 -0.15 26.44 14.69
N LEU A 112 0.63 25.51 14.10
CA LEU A 112 1.88 24.98 14.65
C LEU A 112 3.12 25.61 13.97
N GLY A 113 2.99 26.79 13.35
CA GLY A 113 4.11 27.55 12.80
C GLY A 113 4.75 26.98 11.53
N TYR A 114 4.12 26.01 10.87
CA TYR A 114 4.54 25.57 9.53
C TYR A 114 4.09 26.58 8.48
N SER A 115 4.86 26.71 7.39
CA SER A 115 4.34 27.23 6.13
C SER A 115 4.14 26.07 5.17
N VAL A 116 2.97 25.99 4.54
CA VAL A 116 2.60 24.94 3.59
C VAL A 116 2.10 25.58 2.29
N SER A 117 2.71 25.18 1.18
CA SER A 117 2.40 25.69 -0.16
C SER A 117 2.27 24.52 -1.13
N TYR A 118 1.12 24.39 -1.79
CA TYR A 118 0.98 23.51 -2.94
C TYR A 118 1.81 24.06 -4.11
N LEU A 119 2.65 23.23 -4.73
CA LEU A 119 3.48 23.60 -5.87
C LEU A 119 2.93 23.12 -7.21
N GLY A 120 2.38 21.91 -7.25
CA GLY A 120 2.04 21.26 -8.51
C GLY A 120 1.49 19.85 -8.34
N ARG A 121 0.99 19.31 -9.45
CA ARG A 121 0.39 17.98 -9.56
C ARG A 121 0.70 17.35 -10.92
N SER A 122 0.63 16.03 -10.98
CA SER A 122 0.48 15.28 -12.22
C SER A 122 -0.55 14.17 -12.05
N VAL A 123 -1.13 13.72 -13.17
CA VAL A 123 -2.12 12.64 -13.21
C VAL A 123 -1.67 11.64 -14.27
N ASP A 124 -0.93 10.63 -13.84
CA ASP A 124 -0.46 9.56 -14.72
C ASP A 124 -1.56 8.52 -14.91
N THR A 125 -1.96 8.29 -16.15
CA THR A 125 -2.92 7.25 -16.51
C THR A 125 -2.21 6.08 -17.18
N PHE A 126 -2.43 4.86 -16.70
CA PHE A 126 -1.90 3.64 -17.32
C PHE A 126 -2.90 2.50 -17.23
N SER A 127 -2.78 1.53 -18.12
CA SER A 127 -3.62 0.33 -18.12
C SER A 127 -2.77 -0.93 -17.89
N LEU A 128 -3.29 -1.85 -17.08
CA LEU A 128 -2.73 -3.17 -16.85
C LEU A 128 -3.78 -4.23 -17.19
N ASN A 129 -3.33 -5.32 -17.82
CA ASN A 129 -4.11 -6.55 -17.87
C ASN A 129 -4.09 -7.19 -16.49
N LEU A 130 -5.25 -7.33 -15.86
CA LEU A 130 -5.38 -8.01 -14.58
C LEU A 130 -6.16 -9.31 -14.71
N PRO A 131 -5.73 -10.39 -14.03
CA PRO A 131 -6.45 -11.65 -14.05
C PRO A 131 -7.80 -11.52 -13.33
N VAL A 132 -8.81 -12.19 -13.88
CA VAL A 132 -10.11 -12.46 -13.26
C VAL A 132 -10.50 -13.91 -13.54
N TRP A 133 -11.30 -14.50 -12.65
CA TRP A 133 -11.89 -15.80 -12.88
C TRP A 133 -13.30 -15.65 -13.45
N THR A 134 -13.56 -16.28 -14.59
CA THR A 134 -14.83 -16.26 -15.32
C THR A 134 -15.44 -17.65 -15.44
N VAL A 135 -16.76 -17.75 -15.40
CA VAL A 135 -17.53 -18.92 -15.85
C VAL A 135 -18.38 -18.52 -17.05
N SER A 136 -18.62 -19.45 -17.98
CA SER A 136 -19.38 -19.15 -19.20
C SER A 136 -20.36 -20.28 -19.48
N GLU A 137 -21.62 -19.93 -19.73
CA GLU A 137 -22.71 -20.84 -20.10
C GLU A 137 -23.58 -20.16 -21.18
N PRO A 138 -23.37 -20.47 -22.47
CA PRO A 138 -24.04 -19.78 -23.58
C PRO A 138 -25.57 -19.82 -23.53
N SER A 139 -26.18 -20.81 -22.87
CA SER A 139 -27.64 -20.85 -22.70
C SER A 139 -28.18 -19.76 -21.75
N PHE A 140 -27.32 -19.13 -20.94
CA PHE A 140 -27.69 -17.95 -20.13
C PHE A 140 -27.71 -16.67 -20.98
N ALA A 141 -26.95 -16.62 -22.09
CA ALA A 141 -26.92 -15.49 -23.02
C ALA A 141 -28.27 -15.29 -23.74
N LEU A 142 -28.96 -16.40 -24.04
CA LEU A 142 -30.26 -16.43 -24.72
C LEU A 142 -31.42 -15.91 -23.85
N LYS A 143 -31.11 -15.28 -22.70
CA LYS A 143 -32.02 -14.98 -21.61
C LYS A 143 -31.65 -13.68 -20.90
N ASP A 144 -31.55 -12.56 -21.65
CA ASP A 144 -31.14 -11.23 -21.15
C ASP A 144 -31.75 -10.83 -19.79
N ASN A 145 -33.03 -11.18 -19.55
CA ASN A 145 -33.77 -10.84 -18.34
C ASN A 145 -33.75 -11.93 -17.25
N GLU A 146 -33.14 -13.10 -17.49
CA GLU A 146 -33.07 -14.20 -16.52
C GLU A 146 -31.69 -14.43 -15.90
N THR A 147 -30.61 -13.81 -16.42
CA THR A 147 -29.24 -13.93 -15.87
C THR A 147 -29.17 -13.64 -14.36
N LEU A 148 -30.03 -12.75 -13.86
CA LEU A 148 -30.13 -12.40 -12.44
C LEU A 148 -30.69 -13.51 -11.53
N TRP A 149 -31.38 -14.53 -12.07
CA TRP A 149 -31.87 -15.69 -11.31
C TRP A 149 -30.82 -16.80 -11.15
N TYR A 150 -29.63 -16.66 -11.76
CA TYR A 150 -28.58 -17.66 -11.76
C TYR A 150 -27.66 -17.48 -10.55
N HIS A 151 -28.10 -18.01 -9.42
CA HIS A 151 -27.46 -17.82 -8.11
C HIS A 151 -26.37 -18.87 -7.84
N PRO A 152 -25.10 -18.46 -7.62
CA PRO A 152 -24.03 -19.37 -7.24
C PRO A 152 -24.17 -19.88 -5.80
N PHE A 153 -23.76 -21.13 -5.57
CA PHE A 153 -23.61 -21.72 -4.24
C PHE A 153 -22.19 -21.50 -3.67
N GLY A 154 -21.97 -21.96 -2.43
CA GLY A 154 -20.64 -21.98 -1.80
C GLY A 154 -20.11 -20.61 -1.37
N GLY A 155 -20.95 -19.57 -1.32
CA GLY A 155 -20.54 -18.22 -0.92
C GLY A 155 -19.72 -17.48 -1.98
N ALA A 156 -19.75 -17.92 -3.24
CA ALA A 156 -19.26 -17.13 -4.36
C ALA A 156 -20.26 -16.02 -4.74
N SER A 157 -19.77 -15.00 -5.45
CA SER A 157 -20.61 -14.01 -6.16
C SER A 157 -20.14 -13.90 -7.60
N ILE A 158 -21.08 -13.76 -8.52
CA ILE A 158 -20.80 -13.70 -9.96
C ILE A 158 -21.59 -12.54 -10.55
N ASP A 159 -20.93 -11.70 -11.33
CA ASP A 159 -21.52 -10.62 -12.11
C ASP A 159 -21.64 -11.05 -13.58
N TRP A 160 -22.87 -11.17 -14.08
CA TRP A 160 -23.20 -11.81 -15.36
C TRP A 160 -23.40 -10.78 -16.48
N ASN A 161 -22.67 -10.94 -17.58
CA ASN A 161 -22.90 -10.19 -18.81
C ASN A 161 -23.93 -10.90 -19.73
N ARG A 162 -24.43 -10.16 -20.74
CA ARG A 162 -25.44 -10.63 -21.71
C ARG A 162 -24.96 -11.75 -22.64
N ASN A 163 -23.67 -12.03 -22.69
CA ASN A 163 -23.10 -13.11 -23.50
C ASN A 163 -23.07 -14.46 -22.74
N GLY A 164 -23.75 -14.55 -21.59
CA GLY A 164 -23.78 -15.76 -20.76
C GLY A 164 -22.46 -16.02 -20.02
N GLU A 165 -21.65 -14.98 -19.85
CA GLU A 165 -20.36 -15.06 -19.16
C GLU A 165 -20.38 -14.23 -17.88
N GLY A 166 -19.91 -14.82 -16.79
CA GLY A 166 -19.96 -14.27 -15.45
C GLY A 166 -18.58 -14.16 -14.82
N THR A 167 -18.22 -12.95 -14.38
CA THR A 167 -16.99 -12.69 -13.64
C THR A 167 -17.21 -12.97 -12.16
N ILE A 168 -16.35 -13.78 -11.54
CA ILE A 168 -16.46 -14.11 -10.12
C ILE A 168 -15.94 -12.93 -9.29
N THR A 169 -16.85 -12.20 -8.66
CA THR A 169 -16.58 -10.95 -7.93
C THR A 169 -16.29 -11.16 -6.45
N SER A 170 -16.68 -12.30 -5.87
CA SER A 170 -16.27 -12.71 -4.52
C SER A 170 -16.27 -14.24 -4.35
N VAL A 171 -15.52 -14.73 -3.35
CA VAL A 171 -15.56 -16.09 -2.80
C VAL A 171 -15.34 -16.02 -1.28
N PRO A 172 -15.57 -17.08 -0.48
CA PRO A 172 -15.47 -17.02 0.98
C PRO A 172 -14.16 -16.42 1.51
N GLY A 173 -14.23 -15.21 2.08
CA GLY A 173 -13.06 -14.48 2.60
C GLY A 173 -12.12 -13.93 1.53
N THR A 174 -12.62 -13.62 0.31
CA THR A 174 -11.91 -12.84 -0.73
C THR A 174 -12.93 -12.06 -1.56
N MET A 175 -12.85 -10.73 -1.57
CA MET A 175 -13.83 -9.85 -2.24
C MET A 175 -13.16 -8.93 -3.27
N GLY A 176 -13.85 -8.68 -4.37
CA GLY A 176 -13.37 -7.90 -5.52
C GLY A 176 -12.76 -8.80 -6.60
N MET A 177 -13.22 -8.66 -7.85
CA MET A 177 -12.87 -9.57 -8.96
C MET A 177 -11.36 -9.72 -9.20
N PHE A 178 -10.56 -8.66 -9.01
CA PHE A 178 -9.10 -8.74 -9.14
C PHE A 178 -8.42 -9.44 -7.96
N ALA A 179 -8.97 -9.33 -6.75
CA ALA A 179 -8.45 -10.05 -5.57
C ALA A 179 -8.79 -11.54 -5.65
N VAL A 180 -9.98 -11.89 -6.18
CA VAL A 180 -10.31 -13.27 -6.55
C VAL A 180 -9.44 -13.75 -7.71
N GLY A 181 -9.24 -12.91 -8.73
CA GLY A 181 -8.45 -13.20 -9.93
C GLY A 181 -6.98 -13.49 -9.67
N LYS A 182 -6.38 -12.89 -8.63
CA LYS A 182 -5.02 -13.19 -8.16
C LYS A 182 -4.89 -14.54 -7.42
N LEU A 183 -5.99 -15.24 -7.08
CA LEU A 183 -5.93 -16.60 -6.53
C LEU A 183 -5.49 -17.61 -7.61
N THR A 184 -4.65 -18.57 -7.22
CA THR A 184 -4.40 -19.76 -8.04
C THR A 184 -5.64 -20.66 -8.14
N ARG A 185 -5.63 -21.61 -9.09
CA ARG A 185 -6.69 -22.63 -9.26
C ARG A 185 -6.99 -23.37 -7.94
N ASP A 186 -5.95 -23.78 -7.24
CA ASP A 186 -6.06 -24.59 -6.01
C ASP A 186 -6.56 -23.76 -4.84
N GLU A 187 -6.18 -22.48 -4.76
CA GLU A 187 -6.72 -21.56 -3.75
C GLU A 187 -8.20 -21.28 -4.01
N LEU A 188 -8.57 -20.97 -5.25
CA LEU A 188 -9.97 -20.81 -5.65
C LEU A 188 -10.79 -22.07 -5.32
N SER A 189 -10.28 -23.25 -5.66
CA SER A 189 -10.92 -24.54 -5.32
C SER A 189 -11.11 -24.70 -3.81
N LYS A 190 -10.10 -24.42 -3.00
CA LYS A 190 -10.19 -24.43 -1.52
C LYS A 190 -11.22 -23.42 -0.99
N LYS A 191 -11.29 -22.21 -1.57
CA LYS A 191 -12.34 -21.22 -1.24
C LYS A 191 -13.75 -21.71 -1.59
N LEU A 192 -13.88 -22.50 -2.67
CA LEU A 192 -15.13 -23.15 -3.12
C LEU A 192 -15.37 -24.52 -2.45
N GLY A 193 -14.79 -24.78 -1.27
CA GLY A 193 -15.02 -26.01 -0.50
C GLY A 193 -14.33 -27.26 -1.06
N GLY A 194 -13.29 -27.10 -1.87
CA GLY A 194 -12.60 -28.19 -2.58
C GLY A 194 -13.21 -28.55 -3.94
N SER A 195 -14.18 -27.76 -4.43
CA SER A 195 -14.77 -27.94 -5.75
C SER A 195 -13.98 -27.22 -6.84
N ASN A 196 -13.72 -27.91 -7.95
CA ASN A 196 -13.15 -27.31 -9.16
C ASN A 196 -14.20 -26.65 -10.07
N THR A 197 -15.49 -26.74 -9.73
CA THR A 197 -16.61 -26.06 -10.39
C THR A 197 -17.43 -25.24 -9.41
N ILE A 198 -18.13 -24.22 -9.92
CA ILE A 198 -19.16 -23.49 -9.16
C ILE A 198 -20.52 -24.05 -9.56
N SER A 199 -21.26 -24.55 -8.56
CA SER A 199 -22.66 -24.92 -8.75
C SER A 199 -23.53 -23.65 -8.81
N ILE A 200 -24.42 -23.57 -9.79
CA ILE A 200 -25.36 -22.46 -9.99
C ILE A 200 -26.79 -23.03 -9.93
N ARG A 201 -27.69 -22.41 -9.16
CA ARG A 201 -29.13 -22.63 -9.30
C ARG A 201 -29.69 -21.64 -10.32
N GLY A 202 -30.34 -22.15 -11.36
CA GLY A 202 -31.14 -21.36 -12.29
C GLY A 202 -32.65 -21.52 -12.04
N PRO A 203 -33.49 -21.01 -12.96
CA PRO A 203 -34.94 -21.12 -12.88
C PRO A 203 -35.45 -22.55 -12.70
N LYS A 204 -36.57 -22.71 -11.98
CA LYS A 204 -37.21 -24.02 -11.67
C LYS A 204 -36.27 -25.01 -10.96
N ASP A 205 -35.40 -24.51 -10.08
CA ASP A 205 -34.40 -25.28 -9.32
C ASP A 205 -33.43 -26.13 -10.18
N SER A 206 -33.25 -25.75 -11.45
CA SER A 206 -32.23 -26.34 -12.32
C SER A 206 -30.83 -26.08 -11.76
N ILE A 207 -29.97 -27.10 -11.75
CA ILE A 207 -28.61 -27.02 -11.22
C ILE A 207 -27.60 -27.17 -12.35
N TYR A 208 -26.71 -26.19 -12.48
CA TYR A 208 -25.60 -26.17 -13.42
C TYR A 208 -24.29 -26.29 -12.65
N SER A 209 -23.25 -26.84 -13.26
CA SER A 209 -21.91 -26.97 -12.66
C SER A 209 -20.89 -26.41 -13.64
N LEU A 210 -20.41 -25.19 -13.37
CA LEU A 210 -19.59 -24.44 -14.31
C LEU A 210 -18.13 -24.41 -13.86
N THR A 211 -17.21 -24.78 -14.75
CA THR A 211 -15.77 -24.77 -14.49
C THR A 211 -15.22 -23.35 -14.66
N PRO A 212 -14.62 -22.72 -13.63
CA PRO A 212 -13.96 -21.43 -13.79
C PRO A 212 -12.80 -21.50 -14.81
N THR A 213 -12.59 -20.40 -15.51
CA THR A 213 -11.47 -20.15 -16.42
C THR A 213 -10.82 -18.84 -16.02
N GLN A 214 -9.51 -18.69 -16.19
CA GLN A 214 -8.84 -17.42 -15.91
C GLN A 214 -8.74 -16.63 -17.21
N LYS A 215 -9.03 -15.33 -17.15
CA LYS A 215 -8.85 -14.39 -18.26
C LYS A 215 -8.17 -13.13 -17.75
N GLU A 216 -7.46 -12.45 -18.63
CA GLU A 216 -7.04 -11.08 -18.39
C GLU A 216 -8.10 -10.11 -18.89
N ILE A 217 -8.39 -9.06 -18.11
CA ILE A 217 -9.16 -7.90 -18.57
C ILE A 217 -8.33 -6.63 -18.38
N PRO A 218 -8.37 -5.67 -19.33
CA PRO A 218 -7.68 -4.40 -19.19
C PRO A 218 -8.35 -3.56 -18.09
N LYS A 219 -7.56 -3.07 -17.15
CA LYS A 219 -7.98 -2.12 -16.11
C LYS A 219 -7.10 -0.89 -16.17
N GLU A 220 -7.74 0.25 -16.43
CA GLU A 220 -7.12 1.57 -16.38
C GLU A 220 -7.03 2.08 -14.93
N PHE A 221 -5.91 2.73 -14.59
CA PHE A 221 -5.59 3.31 -13.30
C PHE A 221 -5.12 4.75 -13.50
N HIS A 222 -5.41 5.62 -12.54
CA HIS A 222 -4.91 6.99 -12.51
C HIS A 222 -4.19 7.22 -11.18
N ILE A 223 -2.92 7.61 -11.23
CA ILE A 223 -2.14 8.03 -10.07
C ILE A 223 -2.07 9.54 -10.06
N LEU A 224 -2.62 10.13 -9.01
CA LEU A 224 -2.49 11.54 -8.69
C LEU A 224 -1.22 11.72 -7.85
N SER A 225 -0.22 12.39 -8.42
CA SER A 225 1.00 12.81 -7.73
C SER A 225 0.87 14.29 -7.38
N VAL A 226 1.17 14.67 -6.13
CA VAL A 226 1.03 16.04 -5.62
C VAL A 226 2.31 16.46 -4.92
N THR A 227 2.88 17.60 -5.33
CA THR A 227 4.09 18.18 -4.72
C THR A 227 3.74 19.40 -3.87
N ILE A 228 4.29 19.44 -2.66
CA ILE A 228 4.01 20.41 -1.61
C ILE A 228 5.33 20.90 -1.01
N ASP A 229 5.52 22.21 -0.93
CA ASP A 229 6.59 22.81 -0.15
C ASP A 229 6.13 22.98 1.31
N ILE A 230 6.95 22.50 2.24
CA ILE A 230 6.71 22.57 3.68
C ILE A 230 7.94 23.20 4.35
N ARG A 231 7.78 24.40 4.93
CA ARG A 231 8.75 24.98 5.88
C ARG A 231 8.38 24.56 7.30
N ALA A 232 9.33 23.97 8.01
CA ALA A 232 9.21 23.67 9.43
C ALA A 232 9.37 24.94 10.29
N PRO A 233 8.70 25.02 11.45
CA PRO A 233 8.96 26.07 12.44
C PRO A 233 10.43 26.03 12.91
N GLU A 234 11.00 27.19 13.22
CA GLU A 234 12.38 27.34 13.70
C GLU A 234 12.54 26.89 15.16
N GLU A 235 11.50 27.08 15.97
CA GLU A 235 11.45 26.55 17.34
C GLU A 235 11.08 25.07 17.38
N ASN A 236 11.64 24.34 18.34
CA ASN A 236 11.28 22.95 18.61
C ASN A 236 9.90 22.87 19.29
N ILE A 237 8.83 22.94 18.51
CA ILE A 237 7.44 22.80 18.97
C ILE A 237 7.18 21.33 19.36
N LYS A 238 7.57 20.99 20.59
CA LYS A 238 7.41 19.67 21.28
C LYS A 238 5.97 19.43 21.79
N GLY A 239 4.99 20.05 21.13
CA GLY A 239 3.57 19.96 21.41
C GLY A 239 2.75 19.86 20.11
N GLY A 240 1.46 19.59 20.26
CA GLY A 240 0.60 19.17 19.14
C GLY A 240 0.93 17.74 18.71
N GLY A 241 -0.09 16.86 18.72
CA GLY A 241 0.05 15.46 18.31
C GLY A 241 0.14 15.30 16.79
N VAL A 242 -0.28 14.13 16.30
CA VAL A 242 -0.43 13.85 14.87
C VAL A 242 -1.36 14.88 14.24
N THR A 243 -0.78 15.81 13.47
CA THR A 243 -1.49 16.95 12.88
C THR A 243 -1.64 16.72 11.39
N HIS A 244 -2.79 17.05 10.81
CA HIS A 244 -3.13 16.67 9.44
C HIS A 244 -3.08 17.88 8.50
N GLY A 245 -2.72 17.62 7.24
CA GLY A 245 -2.90 18.53 6.12
C GLY A 245 -3.42 17.76 4.91
N SER A 246 -4.04 18.44 3.96
CA SER A 246 -4.54 17.79 2.75
C SER A 246 -4.57 18.72 1.53
N VAL A 247 -4.56 18.12 0.34
CA VAL A 247 -4.70 18.78 -0.96
C VAL A 247 -5.78 18.03 -1.73
N LEU A 248 -6.96 18.64 -1.81
CA LEU A 248 -8.21 17.95 -2.18
C LEU A 248 -8.98 18.63 -3.32
N TRP A 249 -9.45 17.80 -4.25
CA TRP A 249 -10.44 18.11 -5.27
C TRP A 249 -11.78 17.51 -4.86
N LYS A 250 -12.75 18.37 -4.53
CA LYS A 250 -14.14 18.00 -4.17
C LYS A 250 -14.22 16.88 -3.11
N GLY A 251 -13.29 16.89 -2.15
CA GLY A 251 -13.21 15.94 -1.03
C GLY A 251 -12.34 14.69 -1.26
N LYS A 252 -11.60 14.60 -2.37
CA LYS A 252 -10.66 13.51 -2.67
C LYS A 252 -9.29 14.05 -3.07
N GLY A 253 -8.23 13.32 -2.79
CA GLY A 253 -6.86 13.74 -3.12
C GLY A 253 -5.85 13.17 -2.13
N VAL A 254 -4.85 13.97 -1.79
CA VAL A 254 -3.77 13.60 -0.87
C VAL A 254 -4.07 14.11 0.54
N GLU A 255 -4.03 13.22 1.52
CA GLU A 255 -3.91 13.55 2.94
C GLU A 255 -2.48 13.24 3.43
N PHE A 256 -1.93 14.10 4.27
CA PHE A 256 -0.61 13.91 4.87
C PHE A 256 -0.62 14.34 6.35
N ARG A 257 0.38 13.87 7.09
CA ARG A 257 0.49 14.00 8.55
C ARG A 257 1.83 14.60 8.93
N ARG A 258 1.83 15.38 10.01
CA ARG A 258 3.00 15.88 10.71
C ARG A 258 3.11 15.19 12.06
N GLU A 259 4.30 14.69 12.36
CA GLU A 259 4.72 14.21 13.68
C GLU A 259 6.10 14.82 14.05
N TYR A 260 6.49 14.77 15.33
CA TYR A 260 7.84 15.15 15.77
C TYR A 260 8.56 13.96 16.39
N ASP A 261 9.64 13.54 15.74
CA ASP A 261 10.53 12.53 16.26
C ASP A 261 11.42 13.13 17.37
N ASN A 262 10.98 12.94 18.60
CA ASN A 262 11.69 13.37 19.81
C ASN A 262 13.05 12.67 20.00
N LYS A 263 13.29 11.51 19.37
CA LYS A 263 14.55 10.77 19.47
C LYS A 263 15.63 11.37 18.55
N ASN A 264 15.24 11.70 17.32
CA ASN A 264 16.16 12.26 16.31
C ASN A 264 16.10 13.79 16.20
N ASN A 265 15.18 14.45 16.92
CA ASN A 265 14.87 15.89 16.89
C ASN A 265 14.59 16.42 15.47
N ARG A 266 13.66 15.76 14.77
CA ARG A 266 13.22 16.12 13.41
C ARG A 266 11.71 16.06 13.30
N TYR A 267 11.14 16.85 12.41
CA TYR A 267 9.76 16.70 11.99
C TYR A 267 9.66 15.62 10.93
N VAL A 268 8.63 14.78 11.04
CA VAL A 268 8.31 13.74 10.07
C VAL A 268 7.03 14.17 9.37
N ILE A 269 7.08 14.32 8.05
CA ILE A 269 5.89 14.46 7.21
C ILE A 269 5.66 13.11 6.52
N SER A 270 4.46 12.54 6.66
CA SER A 270 4.10 11.26 6.04
C SER A 270 2.79 11.34 5.26
N GLY A 271 2.71 10.61 4.16
CA GLY A 271 1.58 10.66 3.22
C GLY A 271 1.65 9.50 2.21
N PRO A 272 0.67 9.34 1.33
CA PRO A 272 0.54 8.16 0.48
C PRO A 272 1.69 8.05 -0.54
N ALA A 273 2.04 6.81 -0.88
CA ALA A 273 3.14 6.43 -1.78
C ALA A 273 2.71 5.42 -2.84
N LYS A 274 1.45 5.47 -3.29
CA LYS A 274 0.93 4.48 -4.23
C LYS A 274 1.28 4.86 -5.67
N SER A 275 2.53 4.57 -6.03
CA SER A 275 3.05 4.78 -7.38
C SER A 275 2.54 3.73 -8.38
N ARG A 276 3.00 3.83 -9.64
CA ARG A 276 2.74 2.84 -10.70
C ARG A 276 3.30 1.44 -10.39
N ASP A 277 4.37 1.32 -9.63
CA ASP A 277 5.10 0.05 -9.41
C ASP A 277 4.41 -0.89 -8.38
N CYS A 278 3.14 -0.60 -8.05
CA CYS A 278 2.44 -1.11 -6.87
C CYS A 278 1.23 -2.03 -7.16
N PHE A 279 1.13 -2.58 -8.37
CA PHE A 279 -0.07 -3.26 -8.88
C PHE A 279 0.15 -4.73 -9.29
#